data_AF-A0A976RSI2-F1
#
_entry.id   AF-A0A976RSI2-F1
#
_cell.length_a   1.000
_cell.length_b   1.000
_cell.length_c   1.000
_cell.angle_alpha   90.00
_cell.angle_beta   90.00
_cell.angle_gamma   90.00
#
_symmetry.space_group_name_H-M   'P 1'
#
loop_
_entity.id
_entity.type
_entity.pdbx_description
1 polymer ?
#
loop_
_entity_poly.entity_id
_entity_poly.type
_entity_poly.pdbx_seq_one_letter_code
_entity_poly.pdbx_strand_id
1 'polypeptide(L)'
;MKRKFKAMLTGLLVLALGSNSLVVHNAKADTASDFINQLTPVVKEVAQKYNLYPSLMMAQAALESGYGQSSLSTKDYNYFGIKGSYDGQSDNLKTAEYNSSGSIYYTTAAFKKYPNPQSSLEDYAQLLRNGLVGSANFYSGTWKENTKSVDDAATALVGKYATDPNYANKLIKIINQYNLTSLDVGTTEKSNTVADGTTSGASSSATNSSDDNSVKISASNSGVGTTNNAATISAKASTSDATVNYASVDADQRVSLSSRFNQQSLYDQIPQDDQNVKTTGWPSNLSAGSAVYVDRVGTVKGSGSSQTWYRIRFTKDNNAQKYWVKSAALTFATAKYYKLSPTIAANLIRKRVVYNHIYETNPLASKLSDPSLAGQASLATNMISIVKNKNSSQLWVRYKTGAGKNAWIQLKRISGTQTFTVNTTKKLSAQYGKYTLYNNVPGTKNAQPQSWNSVSESQISSVKINSLAVNVAKKTIWAHIQIGSQWYWIDNSALN
;
A
#
# COMPACT_ATOMS: atom_id res chain seq x y z
N MET A 1 21.53 -1.97 48.65
CA MET A 1 20.51 -1.01 48.19
C MET A 1 20.24 -1.29 46.70
N LYS A 2 19.23 -2.11 46.37
CA LYS A 2 18.96 -2.59 45.00
C LYS A 2 18.20 -1.51 44.22
N ARG A 3 18.88 -0.77 43.33
CA ARG A 3 18.23 0.14 42.38
C ARG A 3 17.59 -0.69 41.26
N LYS A 4 16.26 -0.83 41.28
CA LYS A 4 15.47 -1.45 40.21
C LYS A 4 15.57 -0.57 38.97
N PHE A 5 16.35 -0.99 37.97
CA PHE A 5 16.29 -0.40 36.62
C PHE A 5 14.97 -0.82 35.98
N LYS A 6 14.04 0.14 35.87
CA LYS A 6 12.77 -0.04 35.14
C LYS A 6 13.10 0.16 33.66
N ALA A 7 13.25 -0.93 32.91
CA ALA A 7 13.33 -0.87 31.45
C ALA A 7 11.95 -0.40 30.93
N MET A 8 11.83 0.89 30.65
CA MET A 8 10.64 1.52 30.12
C MET A 8 10.98 1.92 28.68
N LEU A 9 10.56 1.11 27.71
CA LEU A 9 10.55 1.50 26.30
C LEU A 9 9.14 1.32 25.74
N THR A 10 8.21 2.09 26.30
CA THR A 10 6.97 2.45 25.61
C THR A 10 7.22 3.79 24.96
N GLY A 11 7.20 3.85 23.62
CA GLY A 11 7.34 5.13 22.94
C GLY A 11 7.55 5.01 21.44
N LEU A 12 6.45 4.79 20.72
CA LEU A 12 6.34 4.97 19.27
C LEU A 12 6.85 6.37 18.93
N LEU A 13 7.97 6.44 18.22
CA LEU A 13 8.51 7.68 17.71
C LEU A 13 7.73 8.13 16.49
N VAL A 14 7.31 9.40 16.47
CA VAL A 14 7.03 10.08 15.20
C VAL A 14 7.93 11.28 15.07
N LEU A 15 8.63 11.37 13.95
CA LEU A 15 9.58 12.43 13.64
C LEU A 15 8.99 13.55 12.78
N ALA A 16 9.38 14.77 13.10
CA ALA A 16 9.10 15.97 12.32
C ALA A 16 10.36 16.49 11.60
N LEU A 17 10.29 16.71 10.28
CA LEU A 17 11.36 17.30 9.44
C LEU A 17 11.35 18.82 9.51
N GLY A 18 12.52 19.39 9.79
CA GLY A 18 12.82 20.80 9.57
C GLY A 18 13.06 21.12 8.09
N SER A 19 12.49 22.24 7.67
CA SER A 19 12.39 22.78 6.31
C SER A 19 13.74 23.27 5.76
N ASN A 20 14.12 22.79 4.57
CA ASN A 20 14.90 23.57 3.61
C ASN A 20 14.16 23.50 2.27
N SER A 21 13.82 24.68 1.74
CA SER A 21 13.04 24.87 0.52
C SER A 21 13.65 24.13 -0.67
N LEU A 22 12.94 23.13 -1.18
CA LEU A 22 13.21 22.52 -2.48
C LEU A 22 12.24 23.09 -3.50
N VAL A 23 12.83 23.74 -4.51
CA VAL A 23 12.16 24.19 -5.73
C VAL A 23 11.46 22.99 -6.36
N VAL A 24 10.14 23.12 -6.56
CA VAL A 24 9.29 22.07 -7.13
C VAL A 24 9.52 22.02 -8.64
N HIS A 25 10.26 21.01 -9.10
CA HIS A 25 10.11 20.50 -10.46
C HIS A 25 9.05 19.39 -10.45
N ASN A 26 7.97 19.60 -11.20
CA ASN A 26 6.93 18.61 -11.44
C ASN A 26 7.54 17.35 -12.09
N ALA A 27 7.38 16.18 -11.46
CA ALA A 27 7.72 14.89 -12.08
C ALA A 27 6.61 13.84 -11.88
N LYS A 28 6.39 13.08 -12.95
CA LYS A 28 5.58 11.86 -13.02
C LYS A 28 6.30 10.73 -12.25
N ALA A 29 5.57 9.93 -11.47
CA ALA A 29 5.98 8.64 -10.88
C ALA A 29 7.30 8.62 -10.05
N ASP A 30 7.28 8.87 -8.72
CA ASP A 30 8.54 8.94 -7.92
C ASP A 30 8.43 8.92 -6.35
N THR A 31 7.73 8.01 -5.62
CA THR A 31 7.72 8.14 -4.12
C THR A 31 7.71 6.89 -3.22
N ALA A 32 7.15 5.76 -3.61
CA ALA A 32 7.10 4.56 -2.75
C ALA A 32 7.76 3.34 -3.41
N SER A 33 7.57 3.20 -4.72
CA SER A 33 8.27 2.21 -5.51
C SER A 33 9.78 2.45 -5.52
N ASP A 34 10.23 3.71 -5.55
CA ASP A 34 11.67 4.03 -5.61
C ASP A 34 12.36 3.76 -4.28
N PHE A 35 11.70 4.12 -3.17
CA PHE A 35 12.14 3.71 -1.82
C PHE A 35 12.29 2.19 -1.71
N ILE A 36 11.27 1.44 -2.14
CA ILE A 36 11.28 -0.02 -2.11
C ILE A 36 12.40 -0.56 -3.00
N ASN A 37 12.54 -0.07 -4.23
CA ASN A 37 13.56 -0.52 -5.16
C ASN A 37 14.97 -0.22 -4.65
N GLN A 38 15.19 0.97 -4.10
CA GLN A 38 16.48 1.42 -3.56
C GLN A 38 16.92 0.58 -2.36
N LEU A 39 16.01 0.29 -1.43
CA LEU A 39 16.34 -0.49 -0.23
C LEU A 39 16.30 -2.00 -0.45
N THR A 40 15.66 -2.49 -1.51
CA THR A 40 15.47 -3.94 -1.76
C THR A 40 16.77 -4.75 -1.68
N PRO A 41 17.89 -4.35 -2.32
CA PRO A 41 19.14 -5.11 -2.24
C PRO A 41 19.62 -5.32 -0.79
N VAL A 42 19.70 -4.22 -0.03
CA VAL A 42 20.20 -4.23 1.35
C VAL A 42 19.22 -4.92 2.31
N VAL A 43 17.91 -4.72 2.11
CA VAL A 43 16.87 -5.41 2.90
C VAL A 43 16.95 -6.93 2.70
N LYS A 44 17.13 -7.41 1.47
CA LYS A 44 17.26 -8.85 1.20
C LYS A 44 18.50 -9.41 1.90
N GLU A 45 19.64 -8.75 1.74
CA GLU A 45 20.91 -9.16 2.35
C GLU A 45 20.81 -9.25 3.88
N VAL A 46 20.39 -8.16 4.53
CA VAL A 46 20.33 -8.08 5.98
C VAL A 46 19.28 -9.04 6.55
N ALA A 47 18.06 -9.06 6.00
CA ALA A 47 17.03 -9.97 6.51
C ALA A 47 17.43 -11.45 6.36
N GLN A 48 18.14 -11.81 5.28
CA GLN A 48 18.69 -13.16 5.12
C GLN A 48 19.76 -13.47 6.18
N LYS A 49 20.73 -12.57 6.39
CA LYS A 49 21.79 -12.69 7.39
C LYS A 49 21.27 -12.97 8.81
N TYR A 50 20.12 -12.40 9.16
CA TYR A 50 19.51 -12.52 10.50
C TYR A 50 18.30 -13.48 10.59
N ASN A 51 18.01 -14.23 9.51
CA ASN A 51 16.85 -15.13 9.40
C ASN A 51 15.48 -14.46 9.70
N LEU A 52 15.29 -13.26 9.16
CA LEU A 52 14.05 -12.47 9.23
C LEU A 52 13.36 -12.40 7.86
N TYR A 53 12.13 -11.88 7.80
CA TYR A 53 11.40 -11.65 6.55
C TYR A 53 11.82 -10.32 5.89
N PRO A 54 12.46 -10.33 4.70
CA PRO A 54 12.67 -9.13 3.91
C PRO A 54 11.39 -8.29 3.72
N SER A 55 10.24 -8.95 3.52
CA SER A 55 8.96 -8.28 3.33
C SER A 55 8.51 -7.49 4.55
N LEU A 56 8.69 -8.05 5.76
CA LEU A 56 8.36 -7.41 7.03
C LEU A 56 9.31 -6.26 7.34
N MET A 57 10.61 -6.46 7.12
CA MET A 57 11.64 -5.44 7.29
C MET A 57 11.38 -4.24 6.37
N MET A 58 11.12 -4.47 5.08
CA MET A 58 10.75 -3.42 4.12
C MET A 58 9.44 -2.71 4.54
N ALA A 59 8.44 -3.46 4.99
CA ALA A 59 7.16 -2.89 5.41
C ALA A 59 7.28 -2.02 6.66
N GLN A 60 8.08 -2.42 7.65
CA GLN A 60 8.37 -1.59 8.83
C GLN A 60 9.19 -0.36 8.43
N ALA A 61 10.26 -0.53 7.64
CA ALA A 61 11.04 0.60 7.15
C ALA A 61 10.14 1.62 6.41
N ALA A 62 9.25 1.15 5.52
CA ALA A 62 8.30 2.00 4.82
C ALA A 62 7.28 2.68 5.75
N LEU A 63 6.75 1.95 6.74
CA LEU A 63 5.76 2.49 7.67
C LEU A 63 6.37 3.55 8.61
N GLU A 64 7.50 3.23 9.23
CA GLU A 64 8.15 4.05 10.25
C GLU A 64 8.83 5.30 9.66
N SER A 65 9.36 5.20 8.43
CA SER A 65 9.99 6.34 7.74
C SER A 65 9.05 7.12 6.82
N GLY A 66 7.83 6.63 6.62
CA GLY A 66 6.92 7.18 5.62
C GLY A 66 7.45 7.06 4.19
N TYR A 67 7.98 5.89 3.83
CA TYR A 67 8.68 5.60 2.57
C TYR A 67 9.95 6.44 2.37
N GLY A 68 10.76 6.59 3.41
CA GLY A 68 12.05 7.29 3.38
C GLY A 68 11.93 8.81 3.32
N GLN A 69 10.77 9.35 3.69
CA GLN A 69 10.48 10.77 3.61
C GLN A 69 10.61 11.48 4.96
N SER A 70 10.98 10.78 6.04
CA SER A 70 11.16 11.38 7.36
C SER A 70 12.58 11.94 7.56
N SER A 71 12.68 12.96 8.39
CA SER A 71 13.66 13.13 9.46
C SER A 71 14.96 12.39 9.39
N LEU A 72 15.03 11.60 10.45
CA LEU A 72 15.85 10.46 10.69
C LEU A 72 16.14 9.69 9.42
N SER A 73 15.14 9.38 8.58
CA SER A 73 15.43 8.51 7.43
C SER A 73 16.27 9.21 6.35
N THR A 74 16.05 10.51 6.12
CA THR A 74 16.75 11.29 5.09
C THR A 74 18.08 11.87 5.58
N LYS A 75 18.16 12.29 6.84
CA LYS A 75 19.36 12.93 7.43
C LYS A 75 20.26 11.94 8.18
N ASP A 76 19.66 10.95 8.82
CA ASP A 76 20.33 10.06 9.78
C ASP A 76 20.24 8.59 9.38
N TYR A 77 19.70 8.29 8.20
CA TYR A 77 19.40 6.95 7.67
C TYR A 77 18.63 6.03 8.62
N ASN A 78 17.92 6.56 9.61
CA ASN A 78 17.21 5.76 10.61
C ASN A 78 15.77 5.53 10.17
N TYR A 79 15.54 4.39 9.51
CA TYR A 79 14.25 4.07 8.92
C TYR A 79 13.22 3.52 9.91
N PHE A 80 13.62 3.24 11.16
CA PHE A 80 12.85 2.48 12.14
C PHE A 80 12.54 3.24 13.42
N GLY A 81 13.04 4.48 13.56
CA GLY A 81 12.82 5.29 14.75
C GLY A 81 13.54 4.78 16.00
N ILE A 82 14.70 4.13 15.85
CA ILE A 82 15.42 3.54 17.01
C ILE A 82 16.06 4.65 17.85
N LYS A 83 15.72 4.67 19.14
CA LYS A 83 16.28 5.60 20.16
C LYS A 83 17.69 5.21 20.59
N GLY A 84 18.48 6.21 21.00
CA GLY A 84 19.83 6.05 21.54
C GLY A 84 20.90 6.66 20.65
N SER A 85 22.11 6.11 20.72
CA SER A 85 23.22 6.44 19.84
C SER A 85 23.71 5.20 19.08
N TYR A 86 24.29 5.43 17.90
CA TYR A 86 24.99 4.42 17.11
C TYR A 86 26.42 4.92 16.93
N ASP A 87 27.41 4.19 17.44
CA ASP A 87 28.81 4.61 17.47
C ASP A 87 29.03 6.04 17.99
N GLY A 88 28.30 6.39 19.06
CA GLY A 88 28.32 7.72 19.67
C GLY A 88 27.54 8.79 18.91
N GLN A 89 26.99 8.49 17.72
CA GLN A 89 26.20 9.41 16.91
C GLN A 89 24.71 9.32 17.27
N SER A 90 24.09 10.47 17.51
CA SER A 90 22.66 10.58 17.77
C SER A 90 22.13 11.95 17.35
N ASP A 91 20.83 12.03 17.06
CA ASP A 91 20.11 13.30 16.91
C ASP A 91 18.97 13.42 17.93
N ASN A 92 18.83 14.58 18.57
CA ASN A 92 17.81 14.80 19.60
C ASN A 92 16.56 15.40 18.96
N LEU A 93 15.48 14.64 18.94
CA LEU A 93 14.25 15.06 18.29
C LEU A 93 13.07 14.97 19.24
N LYS A 94 12.11 15.88 19.02
CA LYS A 94 10.82 15.84 19.71
C LYS A 94 10.07 14.59 19.24
N THR A 95 9.65 13.77 20.20
CA THR A 95 8.88 12.54 20.00
C THR A 95 7.57 12.63 20.76
N ALA A 96 6.53 12.01 20.20
CA ALA A 96 5.31 11.68 20.93
C ALA A 96 5.56 10.47 21.84
N GLU A 97 4.94 10.46 23.00
CA GLU A 97 4.97 9.40 24.00
C GLU A 97 3.57 9.18 24.55
N TYR A 98 3.28 7.97 25.04
CA TYR A 98 2.02 7.69 25.72
C TYR A 98 2.26 7.59 27.22
N ASN A 99 1.47 8.32 28.02
CA ASN A 99 1.48 8.14 29.47
C ASN A 99 0.73 6.85 29.85
N SER A 100 0.76 6.49 31.14
CA SER A 100 0.08 5.28 31.66
C SER A 100 -1.44 5.25 31.43
N SER A 101 -2.06 6.39 31.15
CA SER A 101 -3.49 6.51 30.82
C SER A 101 -3.78 6.40 29.32
N GLY A 102 -2.76 6.22 28.48
CA GLY A 102 -2.89 6.18 27.02
C GLY A 102 -3.04 7.56 26.37
N SER A 103 -2.81 8.65 27.10
CA SER A 103 -2.79 10.01 26.54
C SER A 103 -1.42 10.33 25.96
N ILE A 104 -1.41 10.99 24.80
CA ILE A 104 -0.18 11.43 24.12
C ILE A 104 0.40 12.65 24.84
N TYR A 105 1.71 12.65 25.08
CA TYR A 105 2.50 13.82 25.44
C TYR A 105 3.76 13.88 24.57
N TYR A 106 4.47 15.00 24.57
CA TYR A 106 5.69 15.15 23.78
C TYR A 106 6.90 15.30 24.70
N THR A 107 8.00 14.65 24.34
CA THR A 107 9.30 14.80 25.00
C THR A 107 10.41 14.86 23.96
N THR A 108 11.61 15.27 24.35
CA THR A 108 12.81 15.13 23.51
C THR A 108 13.45 13.78 23.81
N ALA A 109 13.84 13.05 22.76
CA ALA A 109 14.59 11.82 22.88
C ALA A 109 15.76 11.80 21.88
N ALA A 110 16.85 11.13 22.26
CA ALA A 110 17.95 10.86 21.37
C ALA A 110 17.58 9.70 20.43
N PHE A 111 17.83 9.87 19.13
CA PHE A 111 17.67 8.86 18.10
C PHE A 111 19.01 8.50 17.50
N LYS A 112 19.17 7.22 17.17
CA LYS A 112 20.39 6.74 16.53
C LYS A 112 20.56 7.42 15.18
N LYS A 113 21.80 7.82 14.90
CA LYS A 113 22.21 8.33 13.60
C LYS A 113 23.16 7.34 12.95
N TYR A 114 22.81 6.88 11.76
CA TYR A 114 23.56 5.87 11.03
C TYR A 114 24.35 6.50 9.88
N PRO A 115 25.48 5.90 9.48
CA PRO A 115 26.28 6.40 8.35
C PRO A 115 25.66 6.07 6.98
N ASN A 116 24.81 5.03 6.89
CA ASN A 116 24.18 4.58 5.65
C ASN A 116 22.95 3.69 5.96
N PRO A 117 22.14 3.32 4.94
CA PRO A 117 20.98 2.47 5.14
C PRO A 117 21.28 1.07 5.70
N GLN A 118 22.42 0.48 5.33
CA GLN A 118 22.81 -0.85 5.79
C GLN A 118 22.98 -0.88 7.31
N SER A 119 23.67 0.09 7.90
CA SER A 119 23.83 0.20 9.36
C SER A 119 22.49 0.29 10.10
N SER A 120 21.50 1.01 9.54
CA SER A 120 20.16 1.10 10.15
C SER A 120 19.40 -0.23 10.08
N LEU A 121 19.43 -0.88 8.91
CA LEU A 121 18.80 -2.17 8.69
C LEU A 121 19.41 -3.27 9.56
N GLU A 122 20.74 -3.29 9.69
CA GLU A 122 21.45 -4.25 10.54
C GLU A 122 21.16 -4.03 12.02
N ASP A 123 21.16 -2.78 12.50
CA ASP A 123 20.83 -2.47 13.90
C ASP A 123 19.38 -2.84 14.24
N TYR A 124 18.44 -2.62 13.32
CA TYR A 124 17.07 -3.13 13.44
C TYR A 124 17.01 -4.66 13.47
N ALA A 125 17.74 -5.34 12.58
CA ALA A 125 17.75 -6.79 12.52
C ALA A 125 18.34 -7.39 13.81
N GLN A 126 19.41 -6.78 14.33
CA GLN A 126 19.99 -7.14 15.62
C GLN A 126 19.01 -6.91 16.78
N LEU A 127 18.25 -5.82 16.79
CA LEU A 127 17.22 -5.59 17.81
C LEU A 127 16.17 -6.72 17.81
N LEU A 128 15.66 -7.09 16.63
CA LEU A 128 14.68 -8.19 16.54
C LEU A 128 15.29 -9.54 16.90
N ARG A 129 16.57 -9.75 16.60
CA ARG A 129 17.24 -11.04 16.77
C ARG A 129 17.81 -11.28 18.16
N ASN A 130 18.28 -10.21 18.80
CA ASN A 130 18.93 -10.24 20.12
C ASN A 130 17.99 -9.77 21.24
N GLY A 131 16.81 -9.24 20.89
CA GLY A 131 15.82 -8.78 21.85
C GLY A 131 16.26 -7.55 22.64
N LEU A 132 15.72 -7.42 23.86
CA LEU A 132 16.05 -6.33 24.77
C LEU A 132 17.07 -6.79 25.81
N VAL A 133 17.78 -5.84 26.43
CA VAL A 133 18.64 -6.14 27.58
C VAL A 133 17.81 -6.83 28.68
N GLY A 134 18.20 -8.05 29.05
CA GLY A 134 17.46 -8.88 30.01
C GLY A 134 16.24 -9.63 29.44
N SER A 135 15.95 -9.50 28.14
CA SER A 135 14.89 -10.22 27.44
C SER A 135 15.29 -10.57 26.00
N ALA A 136 16.25 -11.48 25.85
CA ALA A 136 16.84 -11.81 24.55
C ALA A 136 15.83 -12.38 23.53
N ASN A 137 14.77 -13.02 24.01
CA ASN A 137 13.72 -13.61 23.17
C ASN A 137 12.49 -12.69 23.00
N PHE A 138 12.57 -11.41 23.38
CA PHE A 138 11.41 -10.50 23.38
C PHE A 138 10.68 -10.47 22.02
N TYR A 139 11.45 -10.44 20.93
CA TYR A 139 10.96 -10.43 19.55
C TYR A 139 11.03 -11.80 18.85
N SER A 140 11.16 -12.91 19.59
CA SER A 140 11.35 -14.23 18.97
C SER A 140 10.22 -14.70 18.06
N GLY A 141 9.01 -14.17 18.26
CA GLY A 141 7.87 -14.39 17.37
C GLY A 141 7.97 -13.71 16.01
N THR A 142 9.05 -12.97 15.72
CA THR A 142 9.34 -12.39 14.40
C THR A 142 10.31 -13.24 13.57
N TRP A 143 10.95 -14.23 14.20
CA TRP A 143 11.96 -15.07 13.56
C TRP A 143 11.30 -16.07 12.63
N LYS A 144 11.92 -16.31 11.46
CA LYS A 144 11.36 -17.21 10.46
C LYS A 144 11.15 -18.63 11.00
N GLU A 145 12.07 -19.13 11.80
CA GLU A 145 11.97 -20.48 12.38
C GLU A 145 10.84 -20.64 13.41
N ASN A 146 10.31 -19.54 13.94
CA ASN A 146 9.25 -19.53 14.94
C ASN A 146 7.87 -19.17 14.37
N THR A 147 7.77 -18.96 13.06
CA THR A 147 6.56 -18.47 12.39
C THR A 147 6.24 -19.28 11.15
N LYS A 148 4.96 -19.40 10.80
CA LYS A 148 4.54 -20.12 9.58
C LYS A 148 4.40 -19.16 8.39
N SER A 149 4.30 -17.86 8.67
CA SER A 149 4.08 -16.81 7.68
C SER A 149 4.58 -15.46 8.17
N VAL A 150 4.72 -14.51 7.24
CA VAL A 150 5.00 -13.11 7.58
C VAL A 150 3.86 -12.46 8.37
N ASP A 151 2.62 -12.92 8.19
CA ASP A 151 1.45 -12.42 8.93
C ASP A 151 1.56 -12.78 10.43
N ASP A 152 2.06 -13.98 10.76
CA ASP A 152 2.36 -14.37 12.15
C ASP A 152 3.43 -13.47 12.76
N ALA A 153 4.50 -13.21 12.00
CA ALA A 153 5.60 -12.34 12.43
C ALA A 153 5.14 -10.88 12.62
N ALA A 154 4.28 -10.36 11.74
CA ALA A 154 3.68 -9.03 11.87
C ALA A 154 2.75 -8.94 13.09
N THR A 155 2.00 -10.02 13.38
CA THR A 155 1.13 -10.11 14.57
C THR A 155 1.94 -10.12 15.85
N ALA A 156 3.09 -10.80 15.87
CA ALA A 156 3.98 -10.86 17.03
C ALA A 156 4.57 -9.49 17.43
N LEU A 157 4.53 -8.48 16.55
CA LEU A 157 4.99 -7.11 16.83
C LEU A 157 3.95 -6.26 17.56
N VAL A 158 2.66 -6.66 17.55
CA VAL A 158 1.59 -5.90 18.22
C VAL A 158 1.79 -5.93 19.74
N GLY A 159 1.78 -4.75 20.36
CA GLY A 159 2.01 -4.58 21.79
C GLY A 159 3.46 -4.79 22.23
N LYS A 160 4.37 -5.14 21.31
CA LYS A 160 5.81 -5.29 21.58
C LYS A 160 6.64 -4.20 20.93
N TYR A 161 6.47 -4.01 19.63
CA TYR A 161 7.18 -2.99 18.85
C TYR A 161 6.37 -1.69 18.78
N ALA A 162 5.06 -1.82 18.60
CA ALA A 162 4.13 -0.69 18.61
C ALA A 162 2.92 -1.02 19.50
N THR A 163 2.45 -0.01 20.24
CA THR A 163 1.23 -0.11 21.07
C THR A 163 -0.06 -0.05 20.24
N ASP A 164 0.03 0.22 18.94
CA ASP A 164 -1.12 0.26 18.04
C ASP A 164 -1.71 -1.15 17.83
N PRO A 165 -2.98 -1.41 18.21
CA PRO A 165 -3.62 -2.70 18.00
C PRO A 165 -3.79 -3.06 16.50
N ASN A 166 -3.69 -2.09 15.59
CA ASN A 166 -3.77 -2.32 14.14
C ASN A 166 -2.39 -2.40 13.46
N TYR A 167 -1.30 -2.46 14.22
CA TYR A 167 0.05 -2.42 13.67
C TYR A 167 0.30 -3.54 12.64
N ALA A 168 -0.06 -4.78 12.99
CA ALA A 168 0.03 -5.92 12.06
C ALA A 168 -0.77 -5.68 10.77
N ASN A 169 -2.00 -5.16 10.88
CA ASN A 169 -2.84 -4.87 9.71
C ASN A 169 -2.22 -3.80 8.80
N LYS A 170 -1.52 -2.80 9.36
CA LYS A 170 -0.81 -1.78 8.58
C LYS A 170 0.36 -2.39 7.82
N LEU A 171 1.17 -3.23 8.48
CA LEU A 171 2.30 -3.92 7.86
C LEU A 171 1.83 -4.88 6.76
N ILE A 172 0.85 -5.73 7.05
CA ILE A 172 0.25 -6.67 6.09
C ILE A 172 -0.35 -5.92 4.89
N LYS A 173 -0.97 -4.75 5.11
CA LYS A 173 -1.47 -3.90 4.02
C LYS A 173 -0.33 -3.43 3.11
N ILE A 174 0.79 -2.97 3.67
CA ILE A 174 1.97 -2.55 2.89
C ILE A 174 2.58 -3.73 2.14
N ILE A 175 2.77 -4.87 2.82
CA ILE A 175 3.27 -6.12 2.24
C ILE A 175 2.42 -6.52 1.03
N ASN A 176 1.10 -6.51 1.16
CA ASN A 176 0.19 -6.88 0.08
C ASN A 176 0.13 -5.83 -1.04
N GLN A 177 0.13 -4.54 -0.69
CA GLN A 177 0.04 -3.43 -1.64
C GLN A 177 1.22 -3.43 -2.63
N TYR A 178 2.42 -3.74 -2.15
CA TYR A 178 3.63 -3.75 -2.96
C TYR A 178 4.13 -5.16 -3.29
N ASN A 179 3.36 -6.20 -2.95
CA ASN A 179 3.73 -7.61 -3.17
C ASN A 179 5.11 -7.95 -2.56
N LEU A 180 5.40 -7.45 -1.37
CA LEU A 180 6.73 -7.56 -0.75
C LEU A 180 7.10 -9.01 -0.40
N THR A 181 6.13 -9.93 -0.31
CA THR A 181 6.40 -11.36 -0.12
C THR A 181 7.25 -11.97 -1.24
N SER A 182 7.34 -11.34 -2.42
CA SER A 182 8.30 -11.77 -3.45
C SER A 182 9.76 -11.59 -3.03
N LEU A 183 10.03 -10.75 -2.02
CA LEU A 183 11.37 -10.58 -1.46
C LEU A 183 11.78 -11.74 -0.54
N ASP A 184 10.81 -12.46 0.03
CA ASP A 184 11.05 -13.53 1.00
C ASP A 184 11.48 -14.84 0.36
N VAL A 185 11.16 -15.01 -0.93
CA VAL A 185 11.53 -16.18 -1.72
C VAL A 185 12.98 -15.98 -2.18
N GLY A 186 13.90 -16.79 -1.67
CA GLY A 186 15.31 -16.71 -2.04
C GLY A 186 15.48 -16.88 -3.55
N THR A 187 15.92 -15.83 -4.24
CA THR A 187 16.49 -15.98 -5.58
C THR A 187 17.83 -16.66 -5.41
N THR A 188 17.90 -17.98 -5.58
CA THR A 188 19.14 -18.65 -5.97
C THR A 188 19.48 -18.20 -7.38
N GLU A 189 20.07 -17.02 -7.50
CA GLU A 189 20.83 -16.61 -8.67
C GLU A 189 22.11 -17.45 -8.66
N LYS A 190 22.02 -18.68 -9.18
CA LYS A 190 23.20 -19.34 -9.73
C LYS A 190 23.59 -18.57 -10.98
N SER A 191 24.53 -17.66 -10.82
CA SER A 191 25.38 -17.17 -11.90
C SER A 191 26.09 -18.37 -12.52
N ASN A 192 25.49 -18.96 -13.56
CA ASN A 192 26.23 -19.82 -14.48
C ASN A 192 27.00 -18.91 -15.44
N THR A 193 28.15 -18.45 -14.98
CA THR A 193 29.27 -18.14 -15.88
C THR A 193 29.73 -19.45 -16.52
N VAL A 194 29.38 -19.64 -17.79
CA VAL A 194 30.15 -20.52 -18.66
C VAL A 194 30.77 -19.61 -19.71
N ALA A 195 32.08 -19.46 -19.59
CA ALA A 195 32.93 -18.97 -20.64
C ALA A 195 32.93 -19.98 -21.78
N ASP A 196 32.68 -19.50 -22.99
CA ASP A 196 33.37 -20.03 -24.17
C ASP A 196 33.73 -18.84 -25.04
N GLY A 197 35.02 -18.66 -25.25
CA GLY A 197 35.58 -17.67 -26.14
C GLY A 197 36.12 -18.37 -27.36
N THR A 198 36.00 -17.74 -28.54
CA THR A 198 37.09 -17.59 -29.51
C THR A 198 36.64 -16.61 -30.61
N THR A 199 37.24 -15.42 -30.51
CA THR A 199 37.74 -14.50 -31.56
C THR A 199 37.32 -14.63 -33.03
N SER A 200 36.92 -13.50 -33.62
CA SER A 200 37.58 -12.80 -34.75
C SER A 200 36.66 -11.61 -35.12
N GLY A 201 37.04 -10.36 -35.35
CA GLY A 201 38.32 -9.68 -35.54
C GLY A 201 38.00 -8.31 -36.18
N ALA A 202 38.83 -7.31 -35.87
CA ALA A 202 38.96 -5.98 -36.49
C ALA A 202 37.86 -4.92 -36.31
N SER A 203 38.12 -3.61 -36.26
CA SER A 203 39.23 -2.71 -35.88
C SER A 203 38.83 -1.32 -36.42
N SER A 204 39.26 -0.26 -35.74
CA SER A 204 39.35 1.15 -36.20
C SER A 204 38.03 1.93 -36.32
N SER A 205 37.93 3.22 -35.99
CA SER A 205 38.93 4.22 -35.61
C SER A 205 38.26 5.41 -34.90
N ALA A 206 39.01 6.07 -34.04
CA ALA A 206 38.68 7.37 -33.44
C ALA A 206 38.85 8.51 -34.46
N THR A 207 38.15 9.63 -34.24
CA THR A 207 38.68 10.99 -34.48
C THR A 207 37.84 12.06 -33.78
N ASN A 208 38.56 13.01 -33.15
CA ASN A 208 38.10 14.20 -32.44
C ASN A 208 37.62 15.32 -33.39
N SER A 209 36.70 16.17 -32.92
CA SER A 209 36.68 17.65 -33.07
C SER A 209 35.43 18.18 -32.33
N SER A 210 35.57 18.85 -31.17
CA SER A 210 35.69 20.31 -30.98
C SER A 210 34.53 21.12 -31.60
N ASP A 211 33.69 21.72 -30.76
CA ASP A 211 33.50 23.17 -30.73
C ASP A 211 32.67 23.63 -29.51
N ASP A 212 33.23 24.64 -28.86
CA ASP A 212 32.79 25.40 -27.69
C ASP A 212 32.01 26.64 -28.17
N ASN A 213 30.94 27.04 -27.46
CA ASN A 213 30.78 28.46 -27.16
C ASN A 213 29.92 28.69 -25.93
N SER A 214 30.58 29.20 -24.90
CA SER A 214 30.04 29.75 -23.67
C SER A 214 30.11 31.28 -23.69
N VAL A 215 29.07 31.98 -23.22
CA VAL A 215 29.12 33.43 -22.99
C VAL A 215 28.64 33.75 -21.57
N LYS A 216 29.59 34.28 -20.77
CA LYS A 216 29.41 35.00 -19.50
C LYS A 216 29.48 36.51 -19.76
N ILE A 217 28.63 37.30 -19.11
CA ILE A 217 28.85 38.73 -18.76
C ILE A 217 28.11 38.95 -17.42
N SER A 218 28.78 39.03 -16.26
CA SER A 218 29.51 40.13 -15.61
C SER A 218 28.63 41.16 -14.87
N ALA A 219 28.95 41.33 -13.59
CA ALA A 219 28.32 42.21 -12.61
C ALA A 219 28.73 43.69 -12.76
N SER A 220 27.90 44.61 -12.25
CA SER A 220 28.28 45.99 -11.92
C SER A 220 27.41 46.52 -10.77
N ASN A 221 28.07 47.17 -9.81
CA ASN A 221 27.54 47.75 -8.58
C ASN A 221 27.65 49.28 -8.65
N SER A 222 26.66 50.03 -8.12
CA SER A 222 26.80 51.36 -7.47
C SER A 222 25.44 52.04 -7.23
N GLY A 223 25.22 52.62 -6.04
CA GLY A 223 24.23 53.68 -5.83
C GLY A 223 23.55 53.74 -4.45
N VAL A 224 24.12 54.53 -3.54
CA VAL A 224 23.75 54.78 -2.12
C VAL A 224 22.43 55.56 -1.92
N GLY A 225 21.75 55.31 -0.79
CA GLY A 225 20.77 56.21 -0.16
C GLY A 225 20.35 55.76 1.25
N THR A 226 20.88 56.41 2.28
CA THR A 226 20.68 56.17 3.73
C THR A 226 19.55 57.02 4.31
N THR A 227 18.69 56.44 5.17
CA THR A 227 18.15 57.12 6.36
C THR A 227 17.80 56.09 7.45
N ASN A 228 18.31 56.31 8.66
CA ASN A 228 18.10 55.50 9.86
C ASN A 228 16.78 55.85 10.54
N ASN A 229 16.00 54.84 10.97
CA ASN A 229 15.13 54.95 12.15
C ASN A 229 14.96 53.56 12.77
N ALA A 230 15.48 53.40 13.99
CA ALA A 230 15.30 52.22 14.82
C ALA A 230 13.96 52.33 15.56
N ALA A 231 13.03 51.40 15.31
CA ALA A 231 11.86 51.15 16.16
C ALA A 231 11.35 49.71 15.97
N THR A 232 11.69 48.86 16.93
CA THR A 232 10.92 47.74 17.48
C THR A 232 10.04 46.93 16.51
N ILE A 233 10.61 45.87 15.91
CA ILE A 233 9.82 44.79 15.30
C ILE A 233 9.66 43.67 16.32
N SER A 234 8.49 43.65 16.97
CA SER A 234 7.96 42.47 17.65
C SER A 234 7.72 41.38 16.61
N ALA A 235 8.64 40.42 16.54
CA ALA A 235 8.50 39.24 15.70
C ALA A 235 7.28 38.41 16.16
N LYS A 236 6.19 38.48 15.39
CA LYS A 236 5.08 37.53 15.49
C LYS A 236 5.61 36.18 15.01
N ALA A 237 5.69 35.22 15.91
CA ALA A 237 6.15 33.86 15.64
C ALA A 237 5.37 33.24 14.46
N SER A 238 6.10 32.84 13.41
CA SER A 238 5.58 32.04 12.30
C SER A 238 5.29 30.63 12.80
N THR A 239 4.02 30.28 12.87
CA THR A 239 3.53 28.92 13.15
C THR A 239 3.88 28.01 11.97
N SER A 240 4.31 26.78 12.28
CA SER A 240 4.69 25.77 11.29
C SER A 240 3.44 25.07 10.75
N ASP A 241 2.98 25.46 9.56
CA ASP A 241 1.79 24.92 8.89
C ASP A 241 1.88 23.40 8.64
N ALA A 242 0.88 22.65 9.10
CA ALA A 242 0.74 21.22 8.80
C ALA A 242 0.51 21.00 7.29
N THR A 243 1.43 20.36 6.56
CA THR A 243 1.28 20.17 5.11
C THR A 243 0.22 19.12 4.78
N VAL A 244 -0.88 19.54 4.14
CA VAL A 244 -1.96 18.65 3.68
C VAL A 244 -1.66 18.18 2.25
N ASN A 245 -1.54 16.87 2.04
CA ASN A 245 -1.39 16.31 0.71
C ASN A 245 -2.77 16.03 0.09
N TYR A 246 -3.04 16.60 -1.06
CA TYR A 246 -4.30 16.40 -1.78
C TYR A 246 -4.12 15.49 -2.97
N ALA A 247 -4.90 14.42 -3.03
CA ALA A 247 -5.05 13.59 -4.22
C ALA A 247 -6.45 13.81 -4.79
N SER A 248 -6.52 14.25 -6.05
CA SER A 248 -7.78 14.24 -6.79
C SER A 248 -8.13 12.81 -7.14
N VAL A 249 -9.42 12.48 -7.02
CA VAL A 249 -9.97 11.18 -7.43
C VAL A 249 -10.98 11.42 -8.54
N ASP A 250 -11.57 10.35 -9.09
CA ASP A 250 -12.68 10.55 -10.01
C ASP A 250 -13.81 11.34 -9.32
N ALA A 251 -14.26 12.43 -9.96
CA ALA A 251 -15.02 13.50 -9.30
C ALA A 251 -16.34 13.05 -8.67
N ASP A 252 -16.91 11.92 -9.09
CA ASP A 252 -18.23 11.45 -8.68
C ASP A 252 -18.19 10.13 -7.89
N GLN A 253 -17.07 9.81 -7.23
CA GLN A 253 -16.93 8.59 -6.42
C GLN A 253 -18.04 8.52 -5.37
N ARG A 254 -18.95 7.56 -5.53
CA ARG A 254 -20.11 7.43 -4.65
C ARG A 254 -19.79 6.48 -3.50
N VAL A 255 -19.85 6.98 -2.26
CA VAL A 255 -19.57 6.19 -1.06
C VAL A 255 -20.70 6.34 -0.05
N SER A 256 -20.78 5.45 0.92
CA SER A 256 -21.82 5.46 1.94
C SER A 256 -21.36 6.13 3.23
N LEU A 257 -22.26 6.82 3.93
CA LEU A 257 -22.02 7.25 5.31
C LEU A 257 -21.93 6.03 6.23
N SER A 258 -20.99 6.05 7.17
CA SER A 258 -20.83 5.00 8.19
C SER A 258 -21.91 5.08 9.26
N SER A 259 -21.97 4.12 10.18
CA SER A 259 -22.81 4.21 11.37
C SER A 259 -22.35 5.27 12.38
N ARG A 260 -21.12 5.79 12.23
CA ARG A 260 -20.51 6.79 13.12
C ARG A 260 -20.40 8.17 12.47
N PHE A 261 -21.05 8.39 11.33
CA PHE A 261 -20.90 9.64 10.57
C PHE A 261 -21.30 10.87 11.38
N ASN A 262 -22.37 10.76 12.18
CA ASN A 262 -22.85 11.81 13.07
C ASN A 262 -21.96 12.04 14.31
N GLN A 263 -20.99 11.17 14.58
CA GLN A 263 -19.93 11.39 15.59
C GLN A 263 -18.74 12.14 15.00
N GLN A 264 -18.76 12.42 13.69
CA GLN A 264 -17.76 13.21 12.99
C GLN A 264 -18.35 14.58 12.64
N SER A 265 -17.52 15.60 12.55
CA SER A 265 -17.95 16.92 12.08
C SER A 265 -17.73 17.06 10.58
N LEU A 266 -18.50 17.95 9.95
CA LEU A 266 -18.19 18.49 8.63
C LEU A 266 -17.29 19.69 8.80
N TYR A 267 -16.24 19.78 8.00
CA TYR A 267 -15.29 20.90 8.04
C TYR A 267 -15.26 21.60 6.67
N ASP A 268 -15.11 22.92 6.63
CA ASP A 268 -14.90 23.67 5.39
C ASP A 268 -13.51 23.43 4.78
N GLN A 269 -12.52 23.20 5.63
CA GLN A 269 -11.15 22.82 5.29
C GLN A 269 -10.63 21.73 6.24
N ILE A 270 -9.52 21.09 5.90
CA ILE A 270 -8.91 20.13 6.84
C ILE A 270 -8.24 20.92 7.97
N PRO A 271 -8.55 20.63 9.26
CA PRO A 271 -7.89 21.29 10.39
C PRO A 271 -6.37 21.17 10.38
N GLN A 272 -5.70 22.31 10.59
CA GLN A 272 -4.27 22.48 10.82
C GLN A 272 -4.08 23.21 12.17
N ASP A 273 -2.90 23.11 12.79
CA ASP A 273 -2.64 23.38 14.22
C ASP A 273 -3.00 24.79 14.73
N ASP A 274 -3.24 25.76 13.85
CA ASP A 274 -3.52 27.17 14.14
C ASP A 274 -4.75 27.74 13.38
N GLN A 275 -5.46 26.90 12.62
CA GLN A 275 -6.58 27.35 11.79
C GLN A 275 -7.90 27.26 12.57
N ASN A 276 -8.60 28.40 12.69
CA ASN A 276 -10.01 28.43 13.12
C ASN A 276 -10.89 27.84 12.02
N VAL A 277 -10.95 26.51 11.96
CA VAL A 277 -11.76 25.78 10.97
C VAL A 277 -13.23 25.82 11.36
N LYS A 278 -14.10 26.22 10.42
CA LYS A 278 -15.54 26.24 10.67
C LYS A 278 -16.07 24.82 10.55
N THR A 279 -16.84 24.42 11.54
CA THR A 279 -17.58 23.15 11.50
C THR A 279 -19.05 23.40 11.21
N THR A 280 -19.68 22.44 10.54
CA THR A 280 -21.12 22.47 10.27
C THR A 280 -21.74 21.13 10.68
N GLY A 281 -22.99 21.18 11.15
CA GLY A 281 -23.77 19.98 11.46
C GLY A 281 -24.18 19.21 10.21
N TRP A 282 -24.42 17.90 10.36
CA TRP A 282 -24.96 17.09 9.28
C TRP A 282 -26.42 17.46 8.98
N PRO A 283 -26.85 17.46 7.70
CA PRO A 283 -28.26 17.58 7.34
C PRO A 283 -29.12 16.51 8.01
N SER A 284 -30.26 16.91 8.56
CA SER A 284 -31.14 16.03 9.35
C SER A 284 -31.81 14.91 8.55
N ASN A 285 -31.87 15.03 7.22
CA ASN A 285 -32.41 14.03 6.32
C ASN A 285 -31.44 12.89 5.99
N LEU A 286 -30.20 12.93 6.48
CA LEU A 286 -29.18 11.90 6.24
C LEU A 286 -29.16 10.85 7.34
N SER A 287 -28.92 9.61 6.93
CA SER A 287 -28.81 8.44 7.81
C SER A 287 -27.63 7.54 7.44
N ALA A 288 -27.24 6.62 8.32
CA ALA A 288 -26.18 5.65 8.04
C ALA A 288 -26.48 4.86 6.74
N GLY A 289 -25.50 4.81 5.85
CA GLY A 289 -25.63 4.22 4.53
C GLY A 289 -26.25 5.14 3.46
N SER A 290 -26.60 6.39 3.79
CA SER A 290 -26.89 7.42 2.78
C SER A 290 -25.67 7.63 1.90
N ALA A 291 -25.89 7.91 0.62
CA ALA A 291 -24.80 8.09 -0.33
C ALA A 291 -24.31 9.54 -0.36
N VAL A 292 -22.99 9.70 -0.43
CA VAL A 292 -22.31 10.98 -0.66
C VAL A 292 -21.29 10.82 -1.78
N TYR A 293 -20.88 11.93 -2.38
CA TYR A 293 -19.93 11.97 -3.49
C TYR A 293 -18.59 12.48 -2.99
N VAL A 294 -17.52 11.71 -3.21
CA VAL A 294 -16.15 12.09 -2.89
C VAL A 294 -15.45 12.51 -4.18
N ASP A 295 -14.70 13.61 -4.13
CA ASP A 295 -13.92 14.08 -5.28
C ASP A 295 -12.43 14.31 -4.95
N ARG A 296 -12.07 14.21 -3.67
CA ARG A 296 -10.71 14.46 -3.20
C ARG A 296 -10.39 13.69 -1.92
N VAL A 297 -9.14 13.26 -1.81
CA VAL A 297 -8.54 12.76 -0.59
C VAL A 297 -7.54 13.79 -0.09
N GLY A 298 -7.58 14.09 1.19
CA GLY A 298 -6.59 14.89 1.89
C GLY A 298 -5.87 13.99 2.88
N THR A 299 -4.56 14.11 2.96
CA THR A 299 -3.77 13.35 3.93
C THR A 299 -2.94 14.34 4.71
N VAL A 300 -3.24 14.46 6.00
CA VAL A 300 -2.44 15.27 6.94
C VAL A 300 -1.43 14.34 7.56
N LYS A 301 -0.16 14.63 7.30
CA LYS A 301 0.94 13.98 8.00
C LYS A 301 1.17 14.78 9.28
N GLY A 302 0.63 14.29 10.40
CA GLY A 302 0.93 14.81 11.74
C GLY A 302 1.88 13.88 12.49
N SER A 303 2.44 14.37 13.59
CA SER A 303 3.44 13.73 14.45
C SER A 303 2.95 12.48 15.23
N GLY A 304 2.05 11.67 14.67
CA GLY A 304 1.45 10.53 15.39
C GLY A 304 0.63 9.56 14.52
N SER A 305 -0.03 10.09 13.48
CA SER A 305 -0.75 9.28 12.50
C SER A 305 -1.04 10.09 11.25
N SER A 306 -0.96 9.45 10.09
CA SER A 306 -1.48 10.00 8.85
C SER A 306 -3.01 10.00 8.93
N GLN A 307 -3.61 11.19 9.04
CA GLN A 307 -5.07 11.31 9.03
C GLN A 307 -5.54 11.42 7.59
N THR A 308 -6.33 10.45 7.15
CA THR A 308 -7.01 10.50 5.84
C THR A 308 -8.35 11.17 5.97
N TRP A 309 -8.51 12.23 5.18
CA TRP A 309 -9.69 13.04 5.04
C TRP A 309 -10.25 12.88 3.63
N TYR A 310 -11.56 13.04 3.50
CA TYR A 310 -12.25 12.95 2.23
C TYR A 310 -13.09 14.19 2.05
N ARG A 311 -13.02 14.78 0.86
CA ARG A 311 -13.89 15.90 0.51
C ARG A 311 -15.16 15.34 -0.09
N ILE A 312 -16.29 15.62 0.56
CA ILE A 312 -17.60 15.12 0.21
C ILE A 312 -18.54 16.21 -0.27
N ARG A 313 -19.52 15.81 -1.07
CA ARG A 313 -20.72 16.55 -1.46
C ARG A 313 -21.95 15.68 -1.20
N PHE A 314 -23.06 16.29 -0.82
CA PHE A 314 -24.33 15.57 -0.61
C PHE A 314 -25.10 15.30 -1.92
N THR A 315 -24.74 16.03 -2.98
CA THR A 315 -25.33 15.87 -4.31
C THR A 315 -24.24 15.61 -5.34
N LYS A 316 -24.63 15.16 -6.54
CA LYS A 316 -23.71 14.91 -7.64
C LYS A 316 -23.24 16.22 -8.33
N ASP A 317 -23.87 17.34 -8.05
CA ASP A 317 -23.51 18.63 -8.64
C ASP A 317 -22.12 19.08 -8.18
N ASN A 318 -21.19 19.27 -9.12
CA ASN A 318 -19.79 19.62 -8.87
C ASN A 318 -19.63 21.02 -8.24
N ASN A 319 -20.67 21.85 -8.34
CA ASN A 319 -20.73 23.18 -7.74
C ASN A 319 -21.36 23.17 -6.35
N ALA A 320 -21.94 22.04 -5.90
CA ALA A 320 -22.48 21.92 -4.56
C ALA A 320 -21.42 22.17 -3.48
N GLN A 321 -21.89 22.59 -2.31
CA GLN A 321 -21.02 22.82 -1.16
C GLN A 321 -20.24 21.56 -0.81
N LYS A 322 -18.95 21.77 -0.55
CA LYS A 322 -17.96 20.72 -0.28
C LYS A 322 -17.58 20.76 1.19
N TYR A 323 -17.41 19.59 1.78
CA TYR A 323 -17.01 19.44 3.18
C TYR A 323 -15.91 18.41 3.29
N TRP A 324 -14.99 18.61 4.21
CA TRP A 324 -14.02 17.62 4.61
C TRP A 324 -14.54 16.79 5.78
N VAL A 325 -14.34 15.47 5.70
CA VAL A 325 -14.69 14.53 6.76
C VAL A 325 -13.57 13.53 6.98
N LYS A 326 -13.44 13.04 8.21
CA LYS A 326 -12.52 11.95 8.53
C LYS A 326 -12.99 10.64 7.92
N SER A 327 -12.06 9.72 7.65
CA SER A 327 -12.38 8.38 7.13
C SER A 327 -13.46 7.64 7.91
N ALA A 328 -13.55 7.86 9.23
CA ALA A 328 -14.55 7.23 10.09
C ALA A 328 -16.00 7.60 9.74
N ALA A 329 -16.23 8.72 9.04
CA ALA A 329 -17.56 9.13 8.57
C ALA A 329 -18.06 8.30 7.38
N LEU A 330 -17.15 7.58 6.70
CA LEU A 330 -17.43 6.91 5.43
C LEU A 330 -17.30 5.39 5.55
N THR A 331 -18.01 4.68 4.70
CA THR A 331 -17.90 3.24 4.48
C THR A 331 -17.70 3.00 2.99
N PHE A 332 -16.59 2.36 2.66
CA PHE A 332 -16.22 2.01 1.30
C PHE A 332 -16.71 0.61 0.96
N ALA A 333 -16.92 0.35 -0.33
CA ALA A 333 -17.24 -0.98 -0.80
C ALA A 333 -16.09 -1.96 -0.53
N THR A 334 -16.43 -3.19 -0.15
CA THR A 334 -15.43 -4.25 0.05
C THR A 334 -15.27 -5.05 -1.23
N ALA A 335 -14.01 -5.21 -1.65
CA ALA A 335 -13.61 -6.00 -2.79
C ALA A 335 -12.98 -7.32 -2.33
N LYS A 336 -13.43 -8.45 -2.89
CA LYS A 336 -12.74 -9.74 -2.79
C LYS A 336 -11.97 -9.97 -4.09
N TYR A 337 -10.71 -10.36 -3.99
CA TYR A 337 -9.79 -10.49 -5.13
C TYR A 337 -9.46 -11.96 -5.40
N TYR A 338 -9.36 -12.32 -6.67
CA TYR A 338 -9.06 -13.66 -7.12
C TYR A 338 -8.03 -13.60 -8.25
N LYS A 339 -6.83 -14.17 -8.01
CA LYS A 339 -5.73 -14.22 -8.98
C LYS A 339 -6.02 -15.26 -10.07
N LEU A 340 -6.85 -14.84 -11.01
CA LEU A 340 -7.37 -15.64 -12.11
C LEU A 340 -7.26 -14.81 -13.38
N SER A 341 -6.99 -15.47 -14.50
CA SER A 341 -6.66 -14.80 -15.78
C SER A 341 -7.66 -15.14 -16.89
N PRO A 342 -8.97 -14.90 -16.72
CA PRO A 342 -9.91 -15.12 -17.80
C PRO A 342 -9.67 -14.16 -18.96
N THR A 343 -10.08 -14.58 -20.15
CA THR A 343 -10.23 -13.67 -21.29
C THR A 343 -11.66 -13.13 -21.29
N ILE A 344 -11.81 -11.81 -21.31
CA ILE A 344 -13.11 -11.14 -21.21
C ILE A 344 -13.51 -10.60 -22.59
N ALA A 345 -14.64 -11.04 -23.12
CA ALA A 345 -15.18 -10.47 -24.35
C ALA A 345 -15.50 -8.98 -24.17
N ALA A 346 -15.16 -8.16 -25.17
CA ALA A 346 -15.31 -6.72 -25.11
C ALA A 346 -16.76 -6.24 -24.90
N ASN A 347 -17.73 -7.01 -25.39
CA ASN A 347 -19.15 -6.72 -25.18
C ASN A 347 -19.57 -6.81 -23.70
N LEU A 348 -18.81 -7.47 -22.83
CA LEU A 348 -19.06 -7.54 -21.39
C LEU A 348 -18.47 -6.35 -20.63
N ILE A 349 -17.63 -5.55 -21.26
CA ILE A 349 -17.00 -4.38 -20.62
C ILE A 349 -18.02 -3.24 -20.52
N ARG A 350 -18.18 -2.67 -19.32
CA ARG A 350 -19.13 -1.58 -19.07
C ARG A 350 -18.50 -0.23 -19.43
N LYS A 351 -19.06 0.45 -20.45
CA LYS A 351 -18.70 1.83 -20.85
C LYS A 351 -17.21 2.07 -21.13
N ARG A 352 -16.38 1.03 -21.14
CA ARG A 352 -14.92 1.03 -21.31
C ARG A 352 -14.19 2.08 -20.47
N VAL A 353 -14.70 2.40 -19.28
CA VAL A 353 -14.04 3.35 -18.37
C VAL A 353 -13.02 2.61 -17.52
N VAL A 354 -11.77 3.07 -17.61
CA VAL A 354 -10.61 2.44 -16.99
C VAL A 354 -10.23 3.21 -15.73
N TYR A 355 -9.85 2.49 -14.69
CA TYR A 355 -9.47 3.08 -13.41
C TYR A 355 -8.16 2.49 -12.87
N ASN A 356 -7.41 3.24 -12.08
CA ASN A 356 -6.22 2.73 -11.38
C ASN A 356 -6.58 1.79 -10.21
N HIS A 357 -7.76 1.99 -9.62
CA HIS A 357 -8.34 1.20 -8.52
C HIS A 357 -9.81 0.89 -8.80
N ILE A 358 -10.42 0.03 -8.01
CA ILE A 358 -11.85 -0.28 -8.14
C ILE A 358 -12.68 0.90 -7.63
N TYR A 359 -13.67 1.33 -8.42
CA TYR A 359 -14.57 2.42 -8.05
C TYR A 359 -15.32 2.13 -6.73
N GLU A 360 -15.55 3.14 -5.89
CA GLU A 360 -16.21 3.08 -4.56
C GLU A 360 -15.44 2.29 -3.48
N THR A 361 -14.22 1.82 -3.76
CA THR A 361 -13.36 1.14 -2.78
C THR A 361 -12.31 2.09 -2.18
N ASN A 362 -11.59 1.61 -1.16
CA ASN A 362 -10.40 2.28 -0.64
C ASN A 362 -9.17 1.40 -0.97
N PRO A 363 -8.16 1.90 -1.70
CA PRO A 363 -7.98 3.28 -2.19
C PRO A 363 -8.98 3.72 -3.26
N LEU A 364 -9.32 5.02 -3.24
CA LEU A 364 -10.22 5.63 -4.22
C LEU A 364 -9.61 5.63 -5.63
N ALA A 365 -10.48 5.48 -6.61
CA ALA A 365 -10.12 5.33 -8.01
C ALA A 365 -10.10 6.66 -8.75
N SER A 366 -9.13 6.79 -9.65
CA SER A 366 -9.00 7.83 -10.67
C SER A 366 -9.13 7.19 -12.05
N LYS A 367 -9.76 7.90 -12.98
CA LYS A 367 -9.83 7.46 -14.39
C LYS A 367 -8.43 7.43 -15.01
N LEU A 368 -8.20 6.43 -15.84
CA LEU A 368 -7.02 6.32 -16.68
C LEU A 368 -7.42 6.47 -18.15
N SER A 369 -6.56 7.10 -18.93
CA SER A 369 -6.64 7.03 -20.39
C SER A 369 -5.93 5.78 -20.87
N ASP A 370 -6.59 4.97 -21.68
CA ASP A 370 -6.00 3.80 -22.34
C ASP A 370 -6.61 3.62 -23.74
N PRO A 371 -6.09 4.34 -24.75
CA PRO A 371 -6.61 4.29 -26.12
C PRO A 371 -6.52 2.89 -26.74
N SER A 372 -5.60 2.03 -26.29
CA SER A 372 -5.39 0.69 -26.85
C SER A 372 -6.56 -0.28 -26.62
N LEU A 373 -7.48 0.06 -25.72
CA LEU A 373 -8.72 -0.68 -25.50
C LEU A 373 -9.71 -0.54 -26.67
N ALA A 374 -9.59 0.51 -27.46
CA ALA A 374 -10.45 0.72 -28.62
C ALA A 374 -10.21 -0.41 -29.65
N GLY A 375 -11.28 -0.92 -30.25
CA GLY A 375 -11.19 -1.97 -31.28
C GLY A 375 -10.86 -3.38 -30.79
N GLN A 376 -10.48 -3.58 -29.52
CA GLN A 376 -10.24 -4.93 -28.99
C GLN A 376 -11.53 -5.75 -28.90
N ALA A 377 -11.50 -6.97 -29.45
CA ALA A 377 -12.58 -7.96 -29.38
C ALA A 377 -12.65 -8.66 -28.01
N SER A 378 -11.51 -8.80 -27.34
CA SER A 378 -11.39 -9.38 -26.01
C SER A 378 -10.24 -8.77 -25.23
N LEU A 379 -10.29 -8.91 -23.91
CA LEU A 379 -9.32 -8.38 -22.96
C LEU A 379 -8.70 -9.53 -22.16
N ALA A 380 -7.38 -9.68 -22.24
CA ALA A 380 -6.64 -10.58 -21.36
C ALA A 380 -6.54 -9.94 -19.96
N THR A 381 -6.88 -10.71 -18.93
CA THR A 381 -6.90 -10.20 -17.55
C THR A 381 -6.00 -11.05 -16.66
N ASN A 382 -5.67 -10.54 -15.47
CA ASN A 382 -4.86 -11.26 -14.49
C ASN A 382 -5.49 -11.30 -13.09
N MET A 383 -6.66 -10.69 -12.92
CA MET A 383 -7.39 -10.72 -11.66
C MET A 383 -8.88 -10.47 -11.88
N ILE A 384 -9.70 -11.13 -11.07
CA ILE A 384 -11.13 -10.85 -10.94
C ILE A 384 -11.37 -10.25 -9.55
N SER A 385 -12.30 -9.31 -9.44
CA SER A 385 -12.80 -8.84 -8.16
C SER A 385 -14.32 -8.76 -8.10
N ILE A 386 -14.86 -9.28 -7.00
CA ILE A 386 -16.28 -9.14 -6.66
C ILE A 386 -16.40 -8.05 -5.60
N VAL A 387 -17.16 -7.02 -5.92
CA VAL A 387 -17.35 -5.83 -5.08
C VAL A 387 -18.80 -5.78 -4.66
N LYS A 388 -19.06 -5.64 -3.35
CA LYS A 388 -20.42 -5.47 -2.84
C LYS A 388 -20.54 -4.12 -2.13
N ASN A 389 -21.53 -3.35 -2.54
CA ASN A 389 -22.02 -2.19 -1.80
C ASN A 389 -23.47 -2.44 -1.36
N LYS A 390 -24.06 -1.53 -0.56
CA LYS A 390 -25.40 -1.70 0.04
C LYS A 390 -26.50 -2.01 -1.00
N ASN A 391 -26.37 -1.51 -2.23
CA ASN A 391 -27.43 -1.52 -3.24
C ASN A 391 -27.06 -2.28 -4.54
N SER A 392 -25.84 -2.81 -4.64
CA SER A 392 -25.35 -3.49 -5.84
C SER A 392 -24.14 -4.38 -5.56
N SER A 393 -24.06 -5.46 -6.32
CA SER A 393 -22.81 -6.19 -6.49
C SER A 393 -22.28 -5.95 -7.89
N GLN A 394 -20.96 -5.81 -8.00
CA GLN A 394 -20.26 -5.46 -9.22
C GLN A 394 -19.14 -6.47 -9.47
N LEU A 395 -18.87 -6.73 -10.75
CA LEU A 395 -17.76 -7.54 -11.18
C LEU A 395 -16.73 -6.64 -11.87
N TRP A 396 -15.49 -6.77 -11.42
CA TRP A 396 -14.36 -6.00 -11.90
C TRP A 396 -13.26 -6.97 -12.34
N VAL A 397 -12.50 -6.58 -13.35
CA VAL A 397 -11.31 -7.32 -13.77
C VAL A 397 -10.11 -6.39 -13.84
N ARG A 398 -8.94 -6.94 -13.53
CA ARG A 398 -7.66 -6.24 -13.66
C ARG A 398 -6.94 -6.72 -14.91
N TYR A 399 -6.40 -5.78 -15.66
CA TYR A 399 -5.62 -6.03 -16.86
C TYR A 399 -4.40 -5.11 -16.93
N LYS A 400 -3.55 -5.32 -17.93
CA LYS A 400 -2.43 -4.45 -18.27
C LYS A 400 -2.83 -3.51 -19.40
N THR A 401 -2.72 -2.20 -19.18
CA THR A 401 -2.96 -1.19 -20.22
C THR A 401 -1.92 -1.29 -21.34
N GLY A 402 -2.14 -0.60 -22.46
CA GLY A 402 -1.11 -0.53 -23.53
C GLY A 402 0.23 0.03 -23.04
N ALA A 403 0.20 0.85 -21.99
CA ALA A 403 1.38 1.41 -21.32
C ALA A 403 1.93 0.52 -20.18
N GLY A 404 1.49 -0.74 -20.06
CA GLY A 404 1.99 -1.70 -19.04
C GLY A 404 1.52 -1.45 -17.61
N LYS A 405 0.63 -0.47 -17.38
CA LYS A 405 0.10 -0.16 -16.04
C LYS A 405 -0.99 -1.15 -15.66
N ASN A 406 -1.09 -1.46 -14.37
CA ASN A 406 -2.23 -2.21 -13.85
C ASN A 406 -3.46 -1.30 -13.85
N ALA A 407 -4.56 -1.79 -14.40
CA ALA A 407 -5.82 -1.06 -14.43
C ALA A 407 -7.02 -1.97 -14.20
N TRP A 408 -8.08 -1.37 -13.68
CA TRP A 408 -9.35 -1.99 -13.35
C TRP A 408 -10.43 -1.51 -14.30
N ILE A 409 -11.25 -2.46 -14.75
CA ILE A 409 -12.39 -2.17 -15.60
C ILE A 409 -13.61 -2.92 -15.11
N GLN A 410 -14.75 -2.23 -15.09
CA GLN A 410 -16.00 -2.81 -14.62
C GLN A 410 -16.67 -3.61 -15.74
N LEU A 411 -17.19 -4.79 -15.40
CA LEU A 411 -18.04 -5.54 -16.32
C LEU A 411 -19.50 -5.06 -16.22
N LYS A 412 -20.28 -5.29 -17.27
CA LYS A 412 -21.72 -4.97 -17.29
C LYS A 412 -22.40 -5.68 -16.13
N ARG A 413 -23.48 -5.08 -15.63
CA ARG A 413 -24.29 -5.73 -14.60
C ARG A 413 -24.99 -6.91 -15.27
N ILE A 414 -24.76 -8.11 -14.76
CA ILE A 414 -25.41 -9.32 -15.27
C ILE A 414 -26.01 -10.07 -14.09
N SER A 415 -27.28 -10.43 -14.22
CA SER A 415 -27.99 -11.24 -13.22
C SER A 415 -27.49 -12.68 -13.29
N GLY A 416 -27.42 -13.34 -12.13
CA GLY A 416 -27.06 -14.75 -12.03
C GLY A 416 -25.56 -15.03 -12.16
N THR A 417 -25.27 -16.27 -12.54
CA THR A 417 -23.91 -16.80 -12.68
C THR A 417 -23.38 -16.49 -14.08
N GLN A 418 -22.15 -15.97 -14.16
CA GLN A 418 -21.46 -15.68 -15.42
C GLN A 418 -20.30 -16.62 -15.63
N THR A 419 -20.22 -17.23 -16.80
CA THR A 419 -19.12 -18.13 -17.16
C THR A 419 -18.13 -17.41 -18.06
N PHE A 420 -16.84 -17.59 -17.77
CA PHE A 420 -15.72 -17.03 -18.52
C PHE A 420 -14.84 -18.17 -18.98
N THR A 421 -14.42 -18.14 -20.24
CA THR A 421 -13.42 -19.06 -20.76
C THR A 421 -12.05 -18.73 -20.17
N VAL A 422 -11.38 -19.77 -19.71
CA VAL A 422 -10.00 -19.70 -19.20
C VAL A 422 -9.27 -20.90 -19.76
N ASN A 423 -7.96 -20.83 -19.98
CA ASN A 423 -7.17 -22.01 -20.33
C ASN A 423 -5.92 -21.99 -19.46
N THR A 424 -6.00 -22.63 -18.30
CA THR A 424 -4.90 -22.64 -17.33
C THR A 424 -4.84 -23.97 -16.61
N THR A 425 -3.74 -24.19 -15.91
CA THR A 425 -3.54 -25.33 -15.02
C THR A 425 -3.23 -24.81 -13.62
N LYS A 426 -3.84 -25.39 -12.59
CA LYS A 426 -3.61 -25.01 -11.17
C LYS A 426 -3.41 -26.24 -10.30
N LYS A 427 -2.68 -26.11 -9.20
CA LYS A 427 -2.63 -27.15 -8.18
C LYS A 427 -3.91 -27.14 -7.35
N LEU A 428 -4.40 -28.31 -6.96
CA LEU A 428 -5.39 -28.39 -5.90
C LEU A 428 -4.74 -27.99 -4.57
N SER A 429 -5.49 -27.31 -3.72
CA SER A 429 -5.08 -26.92 -2.38
C SER A 429 -4.98 -28.14 -1.47
N ALA A 430 -4.19 -28.09 -0.39
CA ALA A 430 -4.11 -29.18 0.58
C ALA A 430 -5.44 -29.49 1.29
N GLN A 431 -6.48 -28.70 1.07
CA GLN A 431 -7.81 -28.84 1.67
C GLN A 431 -8.90 -29.10 0.62
N TYR A 432 -8.52 -29.46 -0.62
CA TYR A 432 -9.47 -29.61 -1.72
C TYR A 432 -10.60 -30.60 -1.41
N GLY A 433 -10.31 -31.66 -0.64
CA GLY A 433 -11.29 -32.70 -0.27
C GLY A 433 -12.45 -32.19 0.59
N LYS A 434 -12.33 -31.01 1.20
CA LYS A 434 -13.43 -30.35 1.92
C LYS A 434 -14.46 -29.71 1.00
N TYR A 435 -14.12 -29.54 -0.28
CA TYR A 435 -15.00 -28.91 -1.25
C TYR A 435 -15.72 -29.97 -2.07
N THR A 436 -17.00 -29.73 -2.34
CA THR A 436 -17.84 -30.63 -3.12
C THR A 436 -17.63 -30.39 -4.62
N LEU A 437 -17.51 -31.47 -5.39
CA LEU A 437 -17.56 -31.44 -6.85
C LEU A 437 -19.02 -31.36 -7.32
N TYR A 438 -19.25 -30.71 -8.45
CA TYR A 438 -20.58 -30.61 -9.05
C TYR A 438 -20.53 -30.84 -10.56
N ASN A 439 -21.60 -31.43 -11.11
CA ASN A 439 -21.76 -31.60 -12.56
C ASN A 439 -22.09 -30.28 -13.30
N ASN A 440 -22.62 -29.29 -12.58
CA ASN A 440 -22.95 -27.96 -13.10
C ASN A 440 -22.68 -26.90 -12.02
N VAL A 441 -22.61 -25.62 -12.39
CA VAL A 441 -22.28 -24.55 -11.46
C VAL A 441 -23.31 -24.49 -10.32
N PRO A 442 -22.90 -24.58 -9.05
CA PRO A 442 -23.82 -24.55 -7.92
C PRO A 442 -24.76 -23.34 -7.91
N GLY A 443 -26.05 -23.62 -7.68
CA GLY A 443 -27.12 -22.63 -7.72
C GLY A 443 -27.67 -22.34 -9.12
N THR A 444 -27.29 -23.12 -10.13
CA THR A 444 -27.97 -23.19 -11.44
C THR A 444 -28.90 -24.41 -11.50
N LYS A 445 -29.78 -24.48 -12.50
CA LYS A 445 -30.65 -25.65 -12.70
C LYS A 445 -29.79 -26.90 -12.92
N ASN A 446 -30.17 -28.01 -12.27
CA ASN A 446 -29.54 -29.34 -12.39
C ASN A 446 -28.13 -29.48 -11.79
N ALA A 447 -27.66 -28.53 -10.97
CA ALA A 447 -26.41 -28.68 -10.23
C ALA A 447 -26.58 -29.72 -9.11
N GLN A 448 -25.84 -30.82 -9.22
CA GLN A 448 -25.87 -31.95 -8.29
C GLN A 448 -24.45 -32.29 -7.80
N PRO A 449 -24.28 -32.60 -6.51
CA PRO A 449 -22.99 -32.98 -5.95
C PRO A 449 -22.49 -34.28 -6.60
N GLN A 450 -21.18 -34.39 -6.75
CA GLN A 450 -20.48 -35.53 -7.33
C GLN A 450 -19.44 -36.05 -6.33
N SER A 451 -19.20 -37.36 -6.34
CA SER A 451 -18.16 -37.94 -5.51
C SER A 451 -16.76 -37.66 -6.06
N TRP A 452 -15.77 -37.58 -5.18
CA TRP A 452 -14.34 -37.50 -5.53
C TRP A 452 -13.76 -38.79 -6.12
N ASN A 453 -14.60 -39.81 -6.39
CA ASN A 453 -14.20 -41.15 -6.79
C ASN A 453 -13.49 -41.16 -8.16
N SER A 454 -12.16 -41.08 -8.12
CA SER A 454 -11.14 -41.33 -9.18
C SER A 454 -9.84 -40.55 -8.93
N VAL A 455 -9.79 -39.69 -7.91
CA VAL A 455 -8.61 -38.88 -7.60
C VAL A 455 -7.75 -39.56 -6.54
N SER A 456 -6.69 -40.24 -6.96
CA SER A 456 -5.65 -40.68 -6.01
C SER A 456 -4.89 -39.45 -5.48
N GLU A 457 -4.86 -39.27 -4.16
CA GLU A 457 -4.12 -38.19 -3.47
C GLU A 457 -2.63 -38.16 -3.86
N SER A 458 -2.07 -39.31 -4.24
CA SER A 458 -0.67 -39.44 -4.68
C SER A 458 -0.37 -38.90 -6.10
N GLN A 459 -1.37 -38.43 -6.86
CA GLN A 459 -1.21 -38.10 -8.29
C GLN A 459 -1.46 -36.63 -8.69
N ILE A 460 -1.87 -35.75 -7.78
CA ILE A 460 -2.31 -34.41 -8.20
C ILE A 460 -1.15 -33.42 -8.23
N SER A 461 -0.39 -33.43 -9.32
CA SER A 461 0.57 -32.35 -9.60
C SER A 461 -0.15 -31.05 -10.00
N SER A 462 -1.29 -31.15 -10.73
CA SER A 462 -2.16 -30.04 -11.14
C SER A 462 -3.44 -30.51 -11.87
N VAL A 463 -4.44 -29.63 -11.98
CA VAL A 463 -5.68 -29.83 -12.76
C VAL A 463 -5.83 -28.76 -13.85
N LYS A 464 -6.32 -29.16 -15.02
CA LYS A 464 -6.68 -28.23 -16.10
C LYS A 464 -7.98 -27.51 -15.76
N ILE A 465 -8.06 -26.24 -16.13
CA ILE A 465 -9.23 -25.38 -15.96
C ILE A 465 -9.56 -24.75 -17.31
N ASN A 466 -10.76 -25.03 -17.83
CA ASN A 466 -11.23 -24.45 -19.09
C ASN A 466 -12.24 -23.31 -18.91
N SER A 467 -12.78 -23.12 -17.70
CA SER A 467 -13.83 -22.14 -17.42
C SER A 467 -13.89 -21.75 -15.96
N LEU A 468 -14.33 -20.51 -15.72
CA LEU A 468 -14.68 -20.00 -14.39
C LEU A 468 -16.13 -19.54 -14.41
N ALA A 469 -16.86 -19.79 -13.34
CA ALA A 469 -18.22 -19.28 -13.16
C ALA A 469 -18.28 -18.39 -11.92
N VAL A 470 -18.76 -17.16 -12.10
CA VAL A 470 -18.79 -16.13 -11.06
C VAL A 470 -20.23 -15.79 -10.73
N ASN A 471 -20.58 -15.90 -9.45
CA ASN A 471 -21.85 -15.39 -8.94
C ASN A 471 -21.60 -14.17 -8.05
N VAL A 472 -21.90 -12.99 -8.59
CA VAL A 472 -21.60 -11.71 -7.93
C VAL A 472 -22.46 -11.49 -6.69
N ALA A 473 -23.70 -11.99 -6.68
CA ALA A 473 -24.61 -11.87 -5.55
C ALA A 473 -24.17 -12.75 -4.36
N LYS A 474 -23.78 -14.00 -4.66
CA LYS A 474 -23.31 -14.99 -3.68
C LYS A 474 -21.83 -14.84 -3.32
N LYS A 475 -21.07 -14.01 -4.06
CA LYS A 475 -19.61 -13.83 -3.93
C LYS A 475 -18.82 -15.14 -4.09
N THR A 476 -19.28 -16.00 -4.98
CA THR A 476 -18.63 -17.29 -5.25
C THR A 476 -17.98 -17.28 -6.63
N ILE A 477 -16.85 -17.97 -6.72
CA ILE A 477 -16.20 -18.30 -7.98
C ILE A 477 -16.01 -19.81 -8.00
N TRP A 478 -16.44 -20.43 -9.08
CA TRP A 478 -16.32 -21.85 -9.33
C TRP A 478 -15.36 -22.05 -10.49
N ALA A 479 -14.50 -23.07 -10.39
CA ALA A 479 -13.62 -23.48 -11.47
C ALA A 479 -14.12 -24.78 -12.08
N HIS A 480 -14.10 -24.86 -13.40
CA HIS A 480 -14.40 -26.08 -14.13
C HIS A 480 -13.09 -26.84 -14.35
N ILE A 481 -12.87 -27.86 -13.54
CA ILE A 481 -11.63 -28.63 -13.48
C ILE A 481 -11.79 -29.97 -14.19
N GLN A 482 -10.72 -30.44 -14.81
CA GLN A 482 -10.66 -31.79 -15.39
C GLN A 482 -10.08 -32.79 -14.37
N ILE A 483 -10.81 -33.88 -14.15
CA ILE A 483 -10.38 -35.04 -13.35
C ILE A 483 -10.56 -36.29 -14.22
N GLY A 484 -9.46 -36.97 -14.54
CA GLY A 484 -9.48 -38.05 -15.53
C GLY A 484 -10.01 -37.55 -16.88
N SER A 485 -11.04 -38.21 -17.42
CA SER A 485 -11.72 -37.80 -18.65
C SER A 485 -12.92 -36.87 -18.42
N GLN A 486 -13.31 -36.63 -17.17
CA GLN A 486 -14.53 -35.91 -16.81
C GLN A 486 -14.22 -34.48 -16.35
N TRP A 487 -15.23 -33.61 -16.44
CA TRP A 487 -15.14 -32.23 -15.96
C TRP A 487 -16.12 -31.97 -14.83
N TYR A 488 -15.66 -31.22 -13.84
CA TYR A 488 -16.43 -30.91 -12.63
C TYR A 488 -16.28 -29.44 -12.26
N TRP A 489 -17.33 -28.87 -11.68
CA TRP A 489 -17.28 -27.57 -11.02
C TRP A 489 -16.89 -27.73 -9.55
N ILE A 490 -15.94 -26.93 -9.09
CA ILE A 490 -15.49 -26.89 -7.70
C ILE A 490 -15.33 -25.43 -7.24
N ASP A 491 -15.46 -25.17 -5.94
CA ASP A 491 -15.17 -23.83 -5.40
C ASP A 491 -13.71 -23.48 -5.71
N ASN A 492 -13.47 -22.27 -6.22
CA ASN A 492 -12.13 -21.85 -6.60
C ASN A 492 -11.13 -21.85 -5.43
N SER A 493 -11.62 -21.78 -4.18
CA SER A 493 -10.81 -21.87 -2.96
C SER A 493 -10.21 -23.27 -2.75
N ALA A 494 -10.66 -24.27 -3.52
CA ALA A 494 -10.04 -25.59 -3.58
C ALA A 494 -8.73 -25.60 -4.39
N LEU A 495 -8.35 -24.48 -5.04
CA LEU A 495 -7.18 -24.35 -5.90
C LEU A 495 -6.14 -23.39 -5.30
N ASN A 496 -4.86 -23.66 -5.53
CA ASN A 496 -3.74 -22.76 -5.17
C ASN A 496 -3.49 -21.67 -6.23
#